data_AF-A0AAW9XA22-F1
#
_entry.id   AF-A0AAW9XA22-F1
#
_cell.length_a   1.000
_cell.length_b   1.000
_cell.length_c   1.000
_cell.angle_alpha   90.00
_cell.angle_beta   90.00
_cell.angle_gamma   90.00
#
_symmetry.space_group_name_H-M   'P 1'
#
loop_
_entity.id
_entity.type
_entity.pdbx_description
1 polymer ?
#
loop_
_entity_poly.entity_id
_entity_poly.type
_entity_poly.pdbx_seq_one_letter_code
_entity_poly.pdbx_strand_id
1 'polypeptide(L)' 'MNLIEQLKRKFRLILEINFIEENGLNYLRVVTDYRSLKEVEKISIEISKFIDKIEISEKNFILEVLSKGQ' A
#
# COMPACT_ATOMS: atom_id res chain seq x y z
N MET A 1 13.90 9.49 -3.11
CA MET A 1 13.50 8.11 -2.79
C MET A 1 12.04 7.98 -3.19
N ASN A 2 11.69 7.00 -4.03
CA ASN A 2 10.31 6.88 -4.51
C ASN A 2 9.37 6.35 -3.39
N LEU A 3 8.05 6.44 -3.59
CA LEU A 3 7.06 6.02 -2.59
C LEU A 3 7.22 4.54 -2.20
N ILE A 4 7.45 3.67 -3.17
CA ILE A 4 7.61 2.21 -2.97
C ILE A 4 8.77 1.91 -2.02
N GLU A 5 9.93 2.54 -2.22
CA GLU A 5 11.09 2.37 -1.34
C GLU A 5 10.83 2.85 0.08
N GLN A 6 10.11 3.97 0.23
CA GLN A 6 9.75 4.51 1.55
C GLN A 6 8.82 3.55 2.30
N LEU A 7 7.81 3.00 1.61
CA LEU A 7 6.87 2.03 2.18
C LEU A 7 7.58 0.73 2.59
N LYS A 8 8.42 0.16 1.73
CA LYS A 8 9.18 -1.07 2.04
C LYS A 8 10.11 -0.90 3.25
N ARG A 9 10.70 0.28 3.44
CA ARG A 9 11.54 0.56 4.62
C ARG A 9 10.72 0.72 5.91
N LYS A 10 9.54 1.31 5.81
CA LYS A 10 8.69 1.61 6.98
C LYS A 10 7.93 0.38 7.47
N PHE A 11 7.42 -0.44 6.55
CA PHE A 11 6.49 -1.53 6.84
C PHE A 11 7.11 -2.88 6.46
N ARG A 12 7.61 -3.61 7.47
CA ARG A 12 8.40 -4.84 7.28
C ARG A 12 7.59 -6.05 6.79
N LEU A 13 6.28 -6.05 6.99
CA LEU A 13 5.40 -7.17 6.62
C LEU A 13 4.70 -6.96 5.28
N ILE A 14 5.16 -5.98 4.50
CA ILE A 14 4.79 -5.85 3.10
C ILE A 14 5.66 -6.80 2.27
N LEU A 15 5.01 -7.66 1.50
CA LEU A 15 5.65 -8.59 0.59
C LEU A 15 5.86 -7.94 -0.77
N GLU A 16 4.85 -7.23 -1.28
CA GLU A 16 4.87 -6.62 -2.62
C GLU A 16 4.17 -5.27 -2.63
N ILE A 17 4.64 -4.37 -3.49
CA ILE A 17 4.03 -3.06 -3.76
C ILE A 17 4.18 -2.76 -5.23
N ASN A 18 3.08 -2.55 -5.93
CA ASN A 18 3.07 -2.25 -7.37
C ASN A 18 2.03 -1.17 -7.69
N PHE A 19 2.34 -0.35 -8.70
CA PHE A 19 1.32 0.45 -9.36
C PHE A 19 0.66 -0.37 -10.47
N ILE A 20 -0.67 -0.39 -10.48
CA ILE A 20 -1.46 -1.18 -11.42
C ILE A 20 -2.59 -0.29 -11.96
N GLU A 21 -2.85 -0.36 -13.26
CA GLU A 21 -4.02 0.28 -13.87
C GLU A 21 -5.09 -0.79 -14.15
N GLU A 22 -6.25 -0.65 -13.53
CA GLU A 22 -7.39 -1.56 -13.72
C GLU A 22 -8.66 -0.72 -13.92
N ASN A 23 -9.39 -0.97 -15.01
CA ASN A 23 -10.63 -0.26 -15.36
C ASN A 23 -10.48 1.28 -15.42
N GLY A 24 -9.31 1.78 -15.85
CA GLY A 24 -9.01 3.21 -15.92
C GLY A 24 -8.75 3.88 -14.56
N LEU A 25 -8.61 3.09 -13.49
CA LEU A 25 -8.21 3.54 -12.18
C LEU A 25 -6.77 3.09 -11.89
N ASN A 26 -5.96 4.00 -11.36
CA ASN A 26 -4.62 3.69 -10.88
C ASN A 26 -4.70 3.20 -9.43
N TYR A 27 -4.07 2.08 -9.16
CA TYR A 27 -3.97 1.48 -7.84
C TYR A 27 -2.52 1.44 -7.40
N LEU A 28 -2.29 1.75 -6.13
CA LEU A 28 -1.12 1.31 -5.40
C LEU A 28 -1.51 0.04 -4.65
N ARG A 29 -1.23 -1.12 -5.25
CA ARG A 29 -1.55 -2.43 -4.66
C ARG A 29 -0.43 -2.87 -3.74
N VAL A 30 -0.75 -3.11 -2.48
CA VAL A 30 0.16 -3.58 -1.43
C VAL A 30 -0.26 -4.96 -0.98
N VAL A 31 0.61 -5.95 -1.14
CA VAL A 31 0.40 -7.31 -0.63
C VAL A 31 1.18 -7.48 0.66
N THR A 32 0.50 -7.95 1.71
CA THR A 32 1.07 -8.09 3.06
C THR A 32 1.03 -9.54 3.55
N ASP A 33 1.87 -9.87 4.53
CA ASP A 33 1.87 -11.19 5.19
C ASP A 33 0.88 -11.28 6.37
N TYR A 34 0.06 -10.24 6.58
CA TYR A 34 -0.99 -10.26 7.60
C TYR A 34 -2.11 -11.21 7.19
N ARG A 35 -2.68 -11.94 8.16
CA ARG A 35 -3.64 -13.03 7.89
C ARG A 35 -5.05 -12.74 8.39
N SER A 36 -5.23 -11.74 9.24
CA SER A 36 -6.56 -11.33 9.70
C SER A 36 -7.01 -10.03 9.04
N LEU A 37 -8.32 -9.93 8.81
CA LEU A 37 -8.95 -8.71 8.27
C LEU A 37 -8.63 -7.48 9.14
N LYS A 38 -8.60 -7.65 10.47
CA LYS A 38 -8.29 -6.58 11.42
C LYS A 38 -6.86 -6.06 11.30
N GLU A 39 -5.89 -6.94 11.04
CA GLU A 39 -4.52 -6.52 10.79
C GLU A 39 -4.38 -5.78 9.45
N VAL A 40 -5.03 -6.30 8.40
CA VAL A 40 -5.08 -5.67 7.07
C VAL A 40 -5.72 -4.28 7.15
N GLU A 41 -6.83 -4.13 7.87
CA GLU A 41 -7.46 -2.84 8.11
C GLU A 41 -6.52 -1.87 8.82
N LYS A 42 -5.88 -2.31 9.91
CA LYS A 42 -4.95 -1.48 10.67
C LYS A 42 -3.78 -1.00 9.83
N ILE A 43 -3.14 -1.90 9.06
CA ILE A 43 -2.01 -1.51 8.21
C ILE A 43 -2.46 -0.60 7.05
N SER A 44 -3.67 -0.79 6.52
CA SER A 44 -4.22 0.07 5.48
C SER A 44 -4.33 1.53 5.95
N ILE A 45 -4.82 1.73 7.18
CA ILE A 45 -4.91 3.05 7.81
C ILE A 45 -3.51 3.65 8.04
N GLU A 46 -2.55 2.84 8.51
CA GLU A 46 -1.18 3.31 8.74
C GLU A 46 -0.46 3.72 7.45
N ILE A 47 -0.62 2.95 6.37
CA ILE A 47 -0.07 3.25 5.05
C ILE A 47 -0.71 4.53 4.49
N SER A 48 -2.03 4.64 4.52
CA SER A 48 -2.73 5.85 4.04
C SER A 48 -2.24 7.11 4.78
N LYS A 49 -2.19 7.07 6.11
CA LYS A 49 -1.67 8.20 6.91
C LYS A 49 -0.21 8.52 6.65
N PHE A 50 0.59 7.52 6.26
CA PHE A 50 1.99 7.73 5.90
C PHE A 50 2.11 8.40 4.54
N ILE A 51 1.32 7.93 3.56
CA ILE A 51 1.24 8.52 2.22
C ILE A 51 0.79 9.98 2.29
N ASP A 52 -0.24 10.29 3.09
CA ASP A 52 -0.77 11.66 3.26
C ASP A 52 0.29 12.66 3.80
N LYS A 53 1.30 12.16 4.52
CA LYS A 53 2.40 12.99 5.05
C LYS A 53 3.51 13.25 4.04
N ILE A 54 3.53 12.51 2.95
CA ILE A 54 4.53 12.65 1.90
C ILE A 54 3.92 13.53 0.82
N GLU A 55 4.63 14.58 0.44
CA GLU A 55 4.31 15.34 -0.76
C GLU A 55 4.63 14.45 -1.99
N ILE A 56 3.64 13.69 -2.45
CA ILE A 56 3.75 12.85 -3.64
C ILE A 56 3.30 13.63 -4.88
N SER A 57 4.15 13.64 -5.90
CA SER A 57 3.84 14.17 -7.23
C SER A 57 2.87 13.27 -8.03
N GLU A 58 2.76 11.99 -7.63
CA GLU A 58 1.84 11.00 -8.21
C GLU A 58 0.45 11.18 -7.59
N LYS A 59 -0.31 12.14 -8.13
CA LYS A 59 -1.45 12.72 -7.41
C LYS A 59 -2.74 11.90 -7.37
N ASN A 60 -2.90 10.82 -8.14
CA ASN A 60 -4.20 10.14 -8.23
C ASN A 60 -4.04 8.62 -8.32
N PHE A 61 -4.17 7.94 -7.19
CA PHE A 61 -4.30 6.49 -7.13
C PHE A 61 -5.16 6.07 -5.93
N ILE A 62 -5.72 4.87 -5.99
CA ILE A 62 -6.42 4.21 -4.91
C ILE A 62 -5.42 3.30 -4.18
N LEU A 63 -5.36 3.39 -2.85
CA LEU A 63 -4.61 2.42 -2.05
C LEU A 63 -5.44 1.14 -1.91
N GLU A 64 -4.89 0.02 -2.35
CA GLU A 64 -5.47 -1.30 -2.15
C GLU A 64 -4.50 -2.17 -1.36
N VAL A 65 -4.95 -2.70 -0.22
CA VAL A 65 -4.10 -3.55 0.63
C VAL A 65 -4.73 -4.93 0.73
N LEU A 66 -3.95 -5.93 0.33
CA LEU A 66 -4.35 -7.32 0.27
C LEU A 66 -3.53 -8.16 1.26
N SER A 67 -4.19 -9.13 1.87
CA SER A 67 -3.51 -10.25 2.50
C SER A 67 -3.03 -11.21 1.42
N LYS A 68 -1.82 -11.76 1.56
CA LYS A 68 -1.44 -12.94 0.80
C LYS A 68 -2.32 -14.10 1.28
N GLY A 69 -3.31 -14.46 0.47
CA GLY A 69 -4.09 -15.68 0.68
C GLY A 69 -3.19 -16.92 0.80
N GLN A 70 -3.76 -18.00 1.34
CA GLN A 70 -3.10 -19.31 1.32
C GLN A 70 -3.08 -19.91 -0.09
#